data_AF-A0A4P6KIG0-F1
#
_entry.id   AF-A0A4P6KIG0-F1
#
_cell.length_a   1.000
_cell.length_b   1.000
_cell.length_c   1.000
_cell.angle_alpha   90.00
_cell.angle_beta   90.00
_cell.angle_gamma   90.00
#
_symmetry.space_group_name_H-M   'P 1'
#
loop_
_entity.id
_entity.type
_entity.pdbx_description
1 polymer ?
#
loop_
_entity_poly.entity_id
_entity_poly.type
_entity_poly.pdbx_seq_one_letter_code
_entity_poly.pdbx_strand_id
1 'polypeptide(L)'
;MDVFPDFGGLGGIGDLKVVIGAMLTIILVVAVLMVIVSAILWAVASSTGNPGLASKGRIGVLVAAGAATLAGCGVAWINWLISLGAQF
;
A
#
# COMPACT_ATOMS: atom_id res chain seq x y z
N MET A 1 -31.62 -4.25 29.95
CA MET A 1 -30.99 -5.41 29.28
C MET A 1 -29.78 -4.86 28.55
N ASP A 2 -28.63 -4.85 29.21
CA ASP A 2 -27.38 -4.39 28.61
C ASP A 2 -26.88 -5.45 27.64
N VAL A 3 -27.10 -5.22 26.35
CA VAL A 3 -26.53 -6.05 25.29
C VAL A 3 -25.13 -5.52 25.01
N PHE A 4 -24.15 -6.02 25.75
CA PHE A 4 -22.75 -5.80 25.41
C PHE A 4 -22.32 -6.79 24.31
N PRO A 5 -21.64 -6.33 23.24
CA PRO A 5 -21.05 -7.23 22.27
C PRO A 5 -19.99 -8.12 22.93
N ASP A 6 -20.21 -9.44 22.86
CA ASP A 6 -19.24 -10.43 23.31
C ASP A 6 -18.08 -10.52 22.31
N PHE A 7 -17.01 -9.79 22.61
CA PHE A 7 -15.76 -9.85 21.86
C PHE A 7 -14.95 -11.13 22.15
N GLY A 8 -15.41 -12.00 23.06
CA GLY A 8 -14.83 -13.31 23.34
C GLY A 8 -14.87 -14.27 22.14
N GLY A 9 -15.79 -14.04 21.18
CA GLY A 9 -15.84 -14.75 19.90
C GLY A 9 -14.81 -14.30 18.87
N LEU A 10 -14.12 -13.17 19.09
CA LEU A 10 -13.07 -12.68 18.19
C LEU A 10 -11.71 -13.36 18.47
N GLY A 11 -11.71 -14.67 18.69
CA GLY A 11 -10.55 -15.49 19.05
C GLY A 11 -9.43 -15.59 18.00
N GLY A 12 -9.43 -14.73 16.98
CA GLY A 12 -8.44 -14.73 15.89
C GLY A 12 -7.99 -13.34 15.44
N ILE A 13 -8.31 -12.26 16.17
CA ILE A 13 -7.91 -10.90 15.77
C ILE A 13 -6.38 -10.77 15.73
N GLY A 14 -5.69 -11.45 16.66
CA GLY A 14 -4.22 -11.49 16.70
C GLY A 14 -3.64 -12.06 15.41
N ASP A 15 -4.09 -13.26 15.00
CA ASP A 15 -3.67 -13.90 13.76
C ASP A 15 -4.06 -13.08 12.53
N LEU A 16 -5.27 -12.48 12.52
CA LEU A 16 -5.70 -11.62 11.43
C LEU A 16 -4.80 -10.38 11.30
N LYS A 17 -4.38 -9.77 12.41
CA LYS A 17 -3.43 -8.66 12.42
C LYS A 17 -2.07 -9.06 11.86
N VAL A 18 -1.58 -10.24 12.22
CA VAL A 18 -0.31 -10.79 11.72
C VAL A 18 -0.39 -11.02 10.21
N VAL A 19 -1.46 -11.65 9.72
CA VAL A 19 -1.68 -11.90 8.29
C VAL A 19 -1.79 -10.59 7.50
N ILE A 20 -2.58 -9.63 7.99
CA ILE A 20 -2.72 -8.31 7.35
C ILE A 20 -1.38 -7.58 7.31
N GLY A 21 -0.61 -7.60 8.41
CA GLY A 21 0.74 -7.02 8.45
C GLY A 21 1.67 -7.66 7.43
N ALA A 22 1.65 -8.99 7.29
CA ALA A 22 2.44 -9.71 6.30
C ALA A 22 2.03 -9.33 4.86
N MET A 23 0.73 -9.27 4.56
CA MET A 23 0.24 -8.84 3.23
C MET A 23 0.67 -7.41 2.92
N LEU A 24 0.62 -6.49 3.89
CA LEU A 24 1.07 -5.11 3.70
C LEU A 24 2.55 -5.03 3.34
N THR A 25 3.37 -5.85 3.99
CA THR A 25 4.82 -5.94 3.73
C THR A 25 5.08 -6.44 2.31
N ILE A 26 4.34 -7.47 1.86
CA ILE A 26 4.43 -7.99 0.50
C ILE A 26 4.07 -6.91 -0.52
N ILE A 27 2.97 -6.17 -0.29
CA ILE A 27 2.54 -5.08 -1.18
C ILE A 27 3.62 -4.00 -1.27
N LEU A 28 4.21 -3.58 -0.14
CA LEU A 28 5.28 -2.59 -0.13
C LEU A 28 6.51 -3.07 -0.90
N VAL A 29 6.93 -4.32 -0.69
CA VAL A 29 8.07 -4.90 -1.41
C VAL A 29 7.82 -4.92 -2.92
N VAL A 30 6.64 -5.37 -3.36
CA VAL A 30 6.27 -5.40 -4.79
C VAL A 30 6.20 -3.98 -5.36
N ALA A 31 5.67 -3.01 -4.62
CA ALA A 31 5.62 -1.63 -5.04
C ALA A 31 7.03 -1.05 -5.25
N VAL A 32 7.95 -1.30 -4.32
CA VAL A 32 9.36 -0.88 -4.44
C VAL A 32 10.04 -1.53 -5.64
N LEU A 33 9.86 -2.84 -5.84
CA LEU A 33 10.40 -3.55 -7.01
C LEU A 33 9.88 -2.95 -8.32
N MET A 34 8.59 -2.63 -8.41
CA MET A 34 8.00 -1.99 -9.58
C MET A 34 8.53 -0.57 -9.83
N VAL A 35 8.78 0.21 -8.77
CA VAL A 35 9.43 1.54 -8.89
C VAL A 35 10.84 1.38 -9.48
N ILE A 36 11.62 0.42 -9.01
CA ILE A 36 12.99 0.16 -9.50
C ILE A 36 12.95 -0.22 -10.99
N VAL A 37 12.09 -1.15 -11.40
CA VAL A 37 11.95 -1.55 -12.80
C VAL A 37 11.59 -0.36 -13.68
N SER A 38 10.64 0.47 -13.24
CA SER A 38 10.21 1.64 -14.00
C SER A 38 11.31 2.71 -14.09
N ALA A 39 12.12 2.89 -13.04
CA ALA A 39 13.26 3.80 -13.05
C ALA A 39 14.37 3.35 -14.01
N ILE A 40 14.65 2.03 -14.07
CA ILE A 40 15.61 1.45 -15.01
C ILE A 40 15.13 1.66 -16.45
N LEU A 41 13.86 1.36 -16.74
CA LEU A 41 13.28 1.57 -18.07
C LEU A 41 13.33 3.05 -18.48
N TRP A 42 13.08 3.96 -17.55
CA TRP A 42 13.20 5.39 -17.80
C TRP A 42 14.64 5.81 -18.12
N ALA A 43 15.62 5.33 -17.34
CA ALA A 43 17.03 5.62 -17.56
C ALA A 43 17.52 5.11 -18.93
N VAL A 44 17.24 3.84 -19.26
CA VAL A 44 17.64 3.22 -20.54
C VAL A 44 16.96 3.91 -21.74
N ALA A 45 15.68 4.27 -21.62
CA ALA A 45 14.97 4.95 -22.69
C ALA A 45 15.45 6.40 -22.89
N SER A 46 15.84 7.07 -21.81
CA SER A 46 16.41 8.43 -21.88
C SER A 46 17.78 8.44 -22.57
N SER A 47 18.59 7.39 -22.41
CA SER A 47 19.91 7.28 -23.04
C SER A 47 19.86 6.81 -24.49
N THR A 48 18.77 6.15 -24.93
CA THR A 48 18.62 5.66 -26.32
C THR A 48 17.86 6.61 -27.25
N GLY A 49 17.38 7.76 -26.76
CA GLY A 49 16.67 8.73 -27.59
C GLY A 49 15.29 8.28 -28.09
N ASN A 50 14.67 7.29 -27.43
CA ASN A 50 13.34 6.79 -27.80
C ASN A 50 12.24 7.42 -26.91
N PRO A 51 11.54 8.47 -27.38
CA PRO A 51 10.56 9.22 -26.57
C PRO A 51 9.35 8.38 -26.13
N GLY A 52 9.01 7.31 -26.88
CA GLY A 52 7.87 6.43 -26.55
C GLY A 52 8.10 5.58 -25.30
N LEU A 53 9.32 5.06 -25.12
CA LEU A 53 9.69 4.27 -23.94
C LEU A 53 9.99 5.16 -22.73
N ALA A 54 10.55 6.35 -22.96
CA ALA A 54 10.82 7.32 -21.89
C ALA A 54 9.52 7.86 -21.25
N SER A 55 8.47 8.07 -22.04
CA SER A 55 7.15 8.46 -21.55
C SER A 55 6.49 7.36 -20.72
N LYS A 56 6.51 6.11 -21.21
CA LYS A 56 5.95 4.95 -20.48
C LYS A 56 6.69 4.68 -19.17
N GLY A 57 8.02 4.84 -19.14
CA GLY A 57 8.82 4.72 -17.92
C GLY A 57 8.48 5.76 -16.84
N ARG A 58 8.15 7.00 -17.23
CA ARG A 58 7.69 8.04 -16.27
C ARG A 58 6.32 7.70 -15.69
N ILE A 59 5.37 7.27 -16.52
CA ILE A 59 4.03 6.90 -16.07
C ILE A 59 4.10 5.70 -15.11
N GLY A 60 4.92 4.70 -15.39
CA GLY A 60 5.12 3.55 -14.51
C GLY A 60 5.65 3.95 -13.12
N VAL A 61 6.59 4.90 -13.03
CA VAL A 61 7.13 5.39 -11.75
C VAL A 61 6.02 6.13 -10.98
N LEU A 62 5.26 6.99 -11.65
CA LEU A 62 4.17 7.75 -11.01
C LEU A 62 3.05 6.85 -10.49
N VAL A 63 2.66 5.82 -11.25
CA VAL A 63 1.63 4.86 -10.83
C VAL A 63 2.11 4.01 -9.66
N ALA A 64 3.35 3.53 -9.70
CA ALA A 64 3.91 2.74 -8.60
C ALA A 64 4.08 3.58 -7.31
N ALA A 65 4.52 4.84 -7.43
CA ALA A 65 4.59 5.78 -6.31
C ALA A 65 3.20 6.11 -5.73
N GLY A 66 2.20 6.32 -6.60
CA GLY A 66 0.82 6.53 -6.19
C GLY A 66 0.25 5.33 -5.44
N ALA A 67 0.48 4.11 -5.94
CA ALA A 67 0.04 2.88 -5.29
C ALA A 67 0.71 2.67 -3.92
N ALA A 68 2.01 2.94 -3.80
CA ALA A 68 2.73 2.84 -2.53
C ALA A 68 2.20 3.85 -1.49
N THR A 69 1.97 5.09 -1.91
CA THR A 69 1.43 6.15 -1.05
C THR A 69 0.02 5.82 -0.61
N LEU A 70 -0.84 5.33 -1.51
CA LEU A 70 -2.22 4.92 -1.19
C LEU A 70 -2.24 3.76 -0.19
N ALA A 71 -1.37 2.75 -0.36
CA ALA A 71 -1.28 1.62 0.56
C ALA A 71 -0.88 2.08 1.97
N GLY A 72 0.09 2.99 2.10
CA GLY A 72 0.51 3.55 3.39
C GLY A 72 -0.51 4.49 4.02
N CYS A 73 -1.02 5.46 3.25
CA CYS A 73 -2.02 6.43 3.71
C CYS A 73 -3.35 5.77 4.07
N GLY A 74 -3.75 4.69 3.37
CA GLY A 74 -4.97 3.94 3.68
C GLY A 74 -4.95 3.33 5.08
N VAL A 75 -3.82 2.79 5.52
CA VAL A 75 -3.66 2.25 6.89
C VAL A 75 -3.75 3.37 7.93
N ALA A 76 -3.06 4.49 7.70
CA ALA A 76 -3.10 5.63 8.61
C ALA A 76 -4.52 6.21 8.73
N TRP A 77 -5.26 6.28 7.63
CA TRP A 77 -6.61 6.79 7.59
C TRP A 77 -7.59 5.87 8.33
N ILE A 78 -7.53 4.56 8.12
CA ILE A 78 -8.36 3.59 8.86
C ILE A 78 -8.09 3.67 10.36
N ASN A 79 -6.83 3.75 10.77
CA ASN A 79 -6.47 3.91 12.19
C ASN A 79 -7.04 5.21 12.78
N TRP A 80 -7.04 6.31 12.03
CA TRP A 80 -7.65 7.56 12.45
C TRP A 80 -9.18 7.44 12.59
N LEU A 81 -9.86 6.81 11.63
CA LEU A 81 -11.32 6.58 11.70
C LEU A 81 -11.73 5.72 12.90
N ILE A 82 -10.96 4.67 13.19
CA ILE A 82 -11.17 3.83 14.38
C ILE A 82 -10.99 4.67 15.65
N SER A 83 -9.94 5.49 15.71
CA SER A 83 -9.69 6.37 16.86
C SER A 83 -10.80 7.40 17.07
N LEU A 84 -11.37 7.95 16.00
CA LEU A 84 -12.51 8.86 16.07
C LEU A 84 -13.77 8.13 16.57
N GLY A 85 -14.06 6.95 16.03
CA GLY A 85 -15.23 6.16 16.44
C GLY A 85 -15.18 5.73 17.91
N ALA A 86 -13.97 5.55 18.47
CA ALA A 86 -13.79 5.24 19.88
C ALA A 86 -13.96 6.45 20.83
N GLN A 87 -14.02 7.68 20.29
CA GLN A 87 -14.27 8.90 21.08
C GLN A 87 -15.76 9.21 21.26
N PHE A 88 -16.63 8.60 20.46
CA PHE A 88 -18.09 8.73 20.53
C PHE A 88 -18.71 7.52 21.24
#